data_AF-A0A2X1NEP6-F1
#
_entry.id   AF-A0A2X1NEP6-F1
#
_cell.length_a   1.000
_cell.length_b   1.000
_cell.length_c   1.000
_cell.angle_alpha   90.00
_cell.angle_beta   90.00
_cell.angle_gamma   90.00
#
_symmetry.space_group_name_H-M   'P 1'
#
loop_
_entity.id
_entity.type
_entity.pdbx_description
1 polymer ?
#
loop_
_entity_poly.entity_id
_entity_poly.type
_entity_poly.pdbx_seq_one_letter_code
_entity_poly.pdbx_strand_id
1 'polypeptide(L)'
;MRRLLSVAPVLLWLITPLAFAQLPGITSQPLPGGGQSWSLPVQTLVFITSLTFIPAILLMMTSFTRIIIVFGLLRNALGTPSAPPNQVLLGLALF
;
A
#
# COMPACT_ATOMS: atom_id res chain seq x y z
N MET A 1 -53.24 27.21 -0.75
CA MET A 1 -52.48 26.50 -1.81
C MET A 1 -50.97 26.79 -1.78
N ARG A 2 -50.51 28.04 -1.61
CA ARG A 2 -49.06 28.39 -1.55
C ARG A 2 -48.25 27.76 -0.41
N ARG A 3 -48.84 27.54 0.77
CA ARG A 3 -48.17 26.89 1.92
C ARG A 3 -47.86 25.40 1.68
N LEU A 4 -48.63 24.73 0.80
CA LEU A 4 -48.39 23.32 0.47
C LEU A 4 -47.13 23.16 -0.42
N LEU A 5 -46.90 24.12 -1.32
CA LEU A 5 -45.72 24.16 -2.20
C LEU A 5 -44.42 24.40 -1.43
N SER A 6 -44.45 25.16 -0.33
CA SER A 6 -43.26 25.42 0.50
C SER A 6 -42.86 24.25 1.41
N VAL A 7 -43.79 23.33 1.72
CA VAL A 7 -43.54 22.17 2.59
C VAL A 7 -42.99 20.97 1.81
N ALA A 8 -43.31 20.88 0.51
CA ALA A 8 -42.84 19.80 -0.37
C ALA A 8 -41.31 19.57 -0.39
N PRO A 9 -40.43 20.60 -0.49
CA PRO A 9 -38.98 20.37 -0.52
C PRO A 9 -38.42 19.92 0.83
N VAL A 10 -39.00 20.38 1.94
CA VAL A 10 -38.61 19.97 3.31
C VAL A 10 -38.99 18.51 3.55
N LEU A 11 -40.17 18.11 3.08
CA LEU A 11 -40.61 16.72 3.14
C LEU A 11 -39.73 15.80 2.27
N LEU A 12 -39.31 16.30 1.10
CA LEU A 12 -38.41 15.56 0.20
C LEU A 12 -37.01 15.35 0.80
N TRP A 13 -36.50 16.35 1.53
CA TRP A 13 -35.20 16.27 2.22
C TRP A 13 -35.20 15.30 3.41
N LEU A 14 -36.37 15.12 4.06
CA LEU A 14 -36.57 14.13 5.13
C LEU A 14 -36.67 12.68 4.62
N ILE A 15 -37.02 12.49 3.35
CA ILE A 15 -37.22 11.16 2.74
C ILE A 15 -35.97 10.67 2.01
N THR A 16 -35.05 11.56 1.64
CA THR A 16 -33.79 11.12 1.04
C THR A 16 -32.99 10.32 2.06
N PRO A 17 -32.73 9.01 1.84
CA PRO A 17 -31.75 8.30 2.65
C PRO A 17 -30.42 9.05 2.55
N LEU A 18 -29.64 9.11 3.65
CA LEU A 18 -28.22 9.50 3.58
C LEU A 18 -27.54 8.55 2.59
N ALA A 19 -27.49 8.94 1.33
CA ALA A 19 -26.82 8.22 0.29
C ALA A 19 -25.33 8.43 0.52
N PHE A 20 -24.72 7.54 1.30
CA PHE A 20 -23.29 7.35 1.24
C PHE A 20 -22.97 7.01 -0.22
N ALA A 21 -22.18 7.86 -0.88
CA ALA A 21 -21.71 7.63 -2.24
C ALA A 21 -20.78 6.41 -2.22
N GLN A 22 -21.38 5.23 -2.22
CA GLN A 22 -20.69 3.97 -2.11
C GLN A 22 -20.30 3.54 -3.52
N LEU A 23 -19.01 3.67 -3.83
CA LEU A 23 -18.44 3.23 -5.09
C LEU A 23 -18.68 1.71 -5.23
N PRO A 24 -19.37 1.25 -6.29
CA PRO A 24 -19.60 -0.18 -6.50
C PRO A 24 -18.26 -0.93 -6.53
N GLY A 25 -18.08 -1.87 -5.60
CA GLY A 25 -16.87 -2.70 -5.52
C GLY A 25 -15.77 -2.21 -4.56
N ILE A 26 -15.87 -1.01 -4.00
CA ILE A 26 -14.94 -0.50 -2.97
C ILE A 26 -15.76 -0.14 -1.72
N THR A 27 -16.01 -1.13 -0.87
CA THR A 27 -16.70 -0.96 0.40
C THR A 27 -15.73 -1.23 1.55
N SER A 28 -15.75 -0.35 2.55
CA SER A 28 -15.12 -0.56 3.85
C SER A 28 -16.23 -0.62 4.91
N GLN A 29 -16.56 -1.81 5.38
CA GLN A 29 -17.55 -1.98 6.45
C GLN A 29 -16.82 -2.05 7.80
N PRO A 30 -17.08 -1.11 8.73
CA PRO A 30 -16.51 -1.18 10.07
C PRO A 30 -17.04 -2.42 10.80
N LEU A 31 -16.13 -3.22 11.34
CA LEU A 31 -16.43 -4.40 12.15
C LEU A 31 -16.50 -4.02 13.64
N PRO A 32 -17.40 -4.61 14.43
CA PRO A 32 -17.43 -4.38 15.88
C PRO A 32 -16.09 -4.80 16.50
N GLY A 33 -15.31 -3.84 16.99
CA GLY A 33 -13.92 -4.06 17.45
C GLY A 33 -12.87 -3.15 16.80
N GLY A 34 -13.27 -2.22 15.92
CA GLY A 34 -12.38 -1.23 15.32
C GLY A 34 -11.66 -1.70 14.05
N GLY A 35 -11.93 -2.93 13.59
CA GLY A 35 -11.47 -3.44 12.29
C GLY A 35 -12.30 -2.88 11.13
N GLN A 36 -11.75 -2.90 9.93
CA GLN A 36 -12.46 -2.55 8.68
C GLN A 36 -12.45 -3.78 7.77
N SER A 37 -13.62 -4.24 7.35
CA SER A 37 -13.76 -5.26 6.31
C SER A 37 -13.70 -4.57 4.95
N TRP A 38 -12.66 -4.85 4.17
CA TRP A 38 -12.48 -4.32 2.82
C TRP A 38 -13.08 -5.26 1.78
N SER A 39 -13.39 -4.72 0.59
CA SER A 39 -13.80 -5.56 -0.53
C SER A 39 -12.65 -6.49 -0.97
N LEU A 40 -13.00 -7.70 -1.43
CA LEU A 40 -12.04 -8.74 -1.84
C LEU A 40 -10.97 -8.24 -2.85
N PRO A 41 -11.30 -7.39 -3.85
CA PRO A 41 -10.29 -6.83 -4.75
C PRO A 41 -9.27 -5.94 -4.03
N VAL A 42 -9.71 -5.11 -3.09
CA VAL A 42 -8.83 -4.21 -2.32
C VAL A 42 -7.95 -5.03 -1.36
N GLN A 43 -8.53 -6.01 -0.67
CA GLN A 43 -7.77 -6.90 0.19
C GLN A 43 -6.70 -7.67 -0.58
N THR A 44 -7.05 -8.22 -1.75
CA THR A 44 -6.10 -8.94 -2.62
C THR A 44 -5.01 -8.00 -3.14
N LEU A 45 -5.37 -6.78 -3.56
CA LEU A 45 -4.41 -5.76 -4.01
C LEU A 45 -3.38 -5.42 -2.93
N VAL A 46 -3.83 -5.16 -1.71
CA VAL A 46 -2.94 -4.85 -0.59
C VAL A 46 -2.09 -6.07 -0.22
N PHE A 47 -2.65 -7.28 -0.28
CA PHE A 47 -1.92 -8.50 -0.01
C PHE A 47 -0.80 -8.78 -1.02
N ILE A 48 -1.07 -8.69 -2.33
CA ILE A 48 -0.02 -8.89 -3.34
C ILE A 48 1.03 -7.78 -3.28
N THR A 49 0.61 -6.56 -2.94
CA THR A 49 1.54 -5.44 -2.77
C THR A 49 2.43 -5.67 -1.56
N SER A 50 1.90 -6.04 -0.40
CA SER A 50 2.74 -6.31 0.76
C SER A 50 3.69 -7.47 0.52
N LEU A 51 3.25 -8.53 -0.16
CA LEU A 51 4.07 -9.71 -0.48
C LEU A 51 5.30 -9.36 -1.33
N THR A 52 5.19 -8.40 -2.27
CA THR A 52 6.34 -7.96 -3.08
C THR A 52 7.32 -7.06 -2.32
N PHE A 53 6.85 -6.31 -1.32
CA PHE A 53 7.70 -5.40 -0.52
C PHE A 53 8.39 -6.09 0.66
N ILE A 54 7.78 -7.11 1.27
CA ILE A 54 8.33 -7.87 2.41
C ILE A 54 9.81 -8.27 2.20
N PRO A 55 10.22 -8.91 1.08
CA PRO A 55 11.63 -9.33 0.94
C PRO A 55 12.61 -8.14 0.96
N ALA A 56 12.26 -7.02 0.33
CA ALA A 56 13.11 -5.83 0.32
C ALA A 56 13.24 -5.22 1.72
N ILE A 57 12.13 -5.14 2.46
CA ILE A 57 12.12 -4.61 3.83
C ILE A 57 12.98 -5.48 4.75
N LEU A 58 12.88 -6.81 4.65
CA LEU A 58 13.70 -7.73 5.45
C LEU A 58 15.19 -7.54 5.18
N LEU A 59 15.58 -7.35 3.92
CA LEU A 59 16.98 -7.04 3.56
C LEU A 59 17.42 -5.65 4.08
N MET A 60 16.52 -4.67 4.11
CA MET A 60 16.81 -3.32 4.64
C MET A 60 16.92 -3.27 6.16
N MET A 61 16.20 -4.13 6.88
CA MET A 61 16.25 -4.20 8.35
C MET A 61 17.44 -5.01 8.89
N THR A 62 18.23 -5.66 8.02
CA THR A 62 19.36 -6.51 8.40
C THR A 62 20.71 -5.88 8.00
N SER A 63 21.81 -6.56 8.35
CA SER A 63 23.19 -6.13 8.01
C SER A 63 23.48 -6.12 6.50
N PHE A 64 22.64 -6.77 5.68
CA PHE A 64 22.78 -6.85 4.23
C PHE A 64 23.06 -5.48 3.58
N THR A 65 22.28 -4.45 3.93
CA THR A 65 22.42 -3.11 3.35
C THR A 65 23.79 -2.48 3.63
N ARG A 66 24.35 -2.70 4.82
CA ARG A 66 25.68 -2.17 5.16
C ARG A 66 26.77 -2.89 4.37
N ILE A 67 26.68 -4.21 4.26
CA ILE A 67 27.69 -5.04 3.57
C ILE A 67 27.73 -4.68 2.08
N ILE A 68 26.58 -4.60 1.41
CA ILE A 68 26.52 -4.29 -0.03
C ILE A 68 27.03 -2.88 -0.35
N ILE A 69 26.79 -1.90 0.53
CA ILE A 69 27.34 -0.55 0.38
C ILE A 69 28.86 -0.56 0.49
N VAL A 70 29.43 -1.25 1.49
CA VAL A 70 30.89 -1.34 1.66
C VAL A 70 31.54 -2.03 0.45
N PHE A 71 30.94 -3.11 -0.06
CA PHE A 71 31.43 -3.76 -1.28
C PHE A 71 31.30 -2.86 -2.52
N GLY A 72 30.24 -2.06 -2.62
CA GLY A 72 30.10 -1.04 -3.66
C GLY A 72 31.19 0.03 -3.60
N LEU A 73 31.53 0.50 -2.39
CA LEU A 73 32.63 1.44 -2.19
C LEU A 73 33.99 0.81 -2.55
N LEU A 74 34.21 -0.45 -2.15
CA LEU A 74 35.42 -1.18 -2.50
C LEU A 74 35.57 -1.32 -4.01
N ARG A 75 34.51 -1.66 -4.74
CA ARG A 75 34.54 -1.75 -6.21
C ARG A 75 34.93 -0.44 -6.88
N ASN A 76 34.41 0.68 -6.40
CA ASN A 76 34.79 2.00 -6.93
C ASN A 76 36.27 2.29 -6.67
N ALA A 77 36.79 1.90 -5.49
CA ALA A 77 38.18 2.08 -5.12
C ALA A 77 39.15 1.22 -5.96
N LEU A 78 38.70 0.06 -6.49
CA LEU A 78 39.51 -0.82 -7.34
C LEU A 78 39.79 -0.25 -8.75
N GLY A 79 39.18 0.88 -9.13
CA GLY A 79 39.41 1.53 -10.43
C GLY A 79 38.96 0.72 -11.65
N THR A 80 38.33 -0.45 -11.43
CA THR A 80 37.86 -1.36 -12.46
C THR A 80 36.34 -1.53 -12.33
N PRO A 81 35.54 -0.79 -13.12
CA PRO A 81 34.09 -0.76 -12.92
C PRO A 81 33.41 -2.09 -13.25
N SER A 82 34.04 -3.04 -13.90
CA SER A 82 33.43 -4.32 -14.30
C SER A 82 33.66 -5.48 -13.32
N ALA A 83 34.64 -5.38 -12.43
CA ALA A 83 34.95 -6.42 -11.46
C ALA A 83 34.79 -5.91 -10.02
N PRO A 84 34.12 -6.63 -9.11
CA PRO A 84 33.28 -7.83 -9.28
C PRO A 84 31.85 -7.49 -9.75
N PRO A 85 31.15 -8.41 -10.47
CA PRO A 85 29.80 -8.15 -10.98
C PRO A 85 28.75 -8.06 -9.86
N ASN A 86 27.67 -7.31 -10.09
CA ASN A 86 26.61 -7.06 -9.09
C ASN A 86 26.00 -8.35 -8.54
N GLN A 87 25.86 -9.39 -9.37
CA GLN A 87 25.32 -10.69 -8.94
C GLN A 87 26.21 -11.38 -7.90
N VAL A 88 27.53 -11.27 -8.03
CA VAL A 88 28.49 -11.83 -7.07
C VAL A 88 28.48 -11.01 -5.77
N LEU A 89 28.44 -9.68 -5.86
CA LEU A 89 28.34 -8.82 -4.67
C LEU A 89 27.04 -9.08 -3.89
N LEU A 90 25.93 -9.29 -4.60
CA LEU A 90 24.65 -9.67 -3.99
C LEU A 90 24.75 -11.03 -3.30
N GLY A 91 25.36 -12.02 -3.95
CA GLY A 91 25.58 -13.35 -3.37
C GLY A 91 26.45 -13.31 -2.12
N LEU A 92 27.58 -12.60 -2.16
CA LEU A 92 28.48 -12.42 -1.01
C LEU A 92 27.86 -11.61 0.13
N ALA A 93 26.84 -10.79 -0.13
CA ALA A 93 26.14 -10.05 0.91
C ALA A 93 25.01 -10.85 1.58
N LEU A 94 24.51 -11.91 0.92
CA LEU A 94 23.44 -12.78 1.42
C LEU A 94 23.93 -13.99 2.22
N PHE A 95 25.21 -14.38 2.09
CA PHE A 95 25.85 -15.50 2.78
C PHE A 95 26.98 -15.02 3.68
#